data_AF-A0A524I6I1-F1
#
_entry.id   AF-A0A524I6I1-F1
#
_cell.length_a   1.000
_cell.length_b   1.000
_cell.length_c   1.000
_cell.angle_alpha   90.00
_cell.angle_beta   90.00
_cell.angle_gamma   90.00
#
_symmetry.space_group_name_H-M   'P 1'
#
loop_
_entity.id
_entity.type
_entity.pdbx_description
1 polymer ?
#
loop_
_entity_poly.entity_id
_entity_poly.type
_entity_poly.pdbx_seq_one_letter_code
_entity_poly.pdbx_strand_id
1 'polypeptide(L)'
;MWGKGLRLGVRRRAAWAAALAVLLPILLPTGLAALPCPQKAKDVPALLREIEKCVREIGGYPGEDFVRREFFLGEGDDDTYKTHYVGILIKDDAEGPRMTILITWLEPSRENPRVKYARDPKTIVCRLPADKAEVVRSDYSQSDLETLLPDVLRAVVDKKNLLKK
;
A
#
# COMPACT_ATOMS: atom_id res chain seq x y z
N MET A 1 11.09 50.50 -69.75
CA MET A 1 10.35 49.63 -68.82
C MET A 1 11.33 48.62 -68.24
N TRP A 2 11.37 48.53 -66.90
CA TRP A 2 12.17 47.58 -66.11
C TRP A 2 11.94 46.13 -66.56
N GLY A 3 12.85 45.16 -66.44
CA GLY A 3 14.18 45.11 -65.83
C GLY A 3 14.48 43.67 -65.41
N LYS A 4 15.70 43.20 -65.73
CA LYS A 4 16.45 42.07 -65.11
C LYS A 4 15.82 40.68 -65.30
N GLY A 5 16.55 39.57 -65.43
CA GLY A 5 17.95 39.23 -65.20
C GLY A 5 17.95 37.70 -65.01
N LEU A 6 18.70 36.95 -65.80
CA LEU A 6 20.08 36.51 -65.57
C LEU A 6 20.19 35.13 -64.89
N ARG A 7 21.12 34.35 -65.48
CA ARG A 7 21.92 33.22 -64.94
C ARG A 7 21.32 31.82 -65.10
N LEU A 8 21.85 31.03 -66.03
CA LEU A 8 23.08 30.20 -65.93
C LEU A 8 22.95 29.08 -64.89
N GLY A 9 22.42 27.94 -65.35
CA GLY A 9 22.50 26.65 -64.67
C GLY A 9 23.81 25.95 -65.05
N VAL A 10 24.66 25.69 -64.06
CA VAL A 10 25.91 24.93 -64.22
C VAL A 10 26.19 24.13 -62.94
N ARG A 11 26.00 22.81 -63.06
CA ARG A 11 26.87 21.71 -62.59
C ARG A 11 26.94 21.27 -61.12
N ARG A 12 27.28 19.96 -61.04
CA ARG A 12 28.00 19.14 -60.02
C ARG A 12 27.06 18.50 -58.98
N ARG A 13 26.83 17.17 -59.03
CA ARG A 13 27.69 16.05 -58.56
C ARG A 13 28.20 16.26 -57.13
N ALA A 14 27.75 15.44 -56.18
CA ALA A 14 28.56 14.41 -55.50
C ALA A 14 27.86 13.82 -54.27
N ALA A 15 28.06 12.52 -54.10
CA ALA A 15 27.73 11.63 -52.99
C ALA A 15 28.07 12.15 -51.60
N TRP A 16 27.32 11.72 -50.57
CA TRP A 16 27.84 11.34 -49.25
C TRP A 16 26.95 10.26 -48.62
N ALA A 17 27.59 9.21 -48.12
CA ALA A 17 27.01 8.14 -47.33
C ALA A 17 26.80 8.59 -45.87
N ALA A 18 25.78 8.07 -45.19
CA ALA A 18 25.76 7.96 -43.74
C ALA A 18 24.81 6.84 -43.31
N ALA A 19 25.38 5.84 -42.66
CA ALA A 19 24.68 4.80 -41.92
C ALA A 19 23.99 5.42 -40.70
N LEU A 20 22.76 5.01 -40.40
CA LEU A 20 22.19 5.15 -39.07
C LEU A 20 21.55 3.83 -38.66
N ALA A 21 22.20 3.19 -37.69
CA ALA A 21 21.71 2.05 -36.95
C ALA A 21 20.43 2.45 -36.20
N VAL A 22 19.32 1.79 -36.53
CA VAL A 22 18.10 1.86 -35.71
C VAL A 22 18.15 0.70 -34.73
N LEU A 23 18.75 0.95 -33.58
CA LEU A 23 18.51 0.22 -32.33
C LEU A 23 17.14 0.68 -31.81
N LEU A 24 16.12 -0.17 -31.88
CA LEU A 24 14.85 0.04 -31.17
C LEU A 24 14.65 -1.05 -30.10
N PRO A 25 14.15 -0.68 -28.91
CA PRO A 25 14.50 -1.33 -27.66
C PRO A 25 13.64 -2.55 -27.33
N ILE A 26 14.29 -3.40 -26.55
CA ILE A 26 13.83 -4.57 -25.82
C ILE A 26 12.46 -4.32 -25.17
N LEU A 27 11.50 -5.19 -25.50
CA LEU A 27 10.28 -5.43 -24.72
C LEU A 27 10.68 -5.86 -23.30
N LEU A 28 10.72 -4.91 -22.37
CA LEU A 28 10.71 -5.21 -20.95
C LEU A 28 9.27 -5.59 -20.57
N PRO A 29 8.98 -6.83 -20.16
CA PRO A 29 7.80 -7.04 -19.35
C PRO A 29 8.03 -6.26 -18.06
N THR A 30 7.22 -5.23 -17.82
CA THR A 30 6.99 -4.64 -16.49
C THR A 30 6.33 -5.70 -15.63
N GLY A 31 7.12 -6.70 -15.22
CA GLY A 31 6.84 -7.43 -14.01
C GLY A 31 6.84 -6.40 -12.89
N LEU A 32 5.65 -6.02 -12.44
CA LEU A 32 5.45 -5.34 -11.16
C LEU A 32 6.17 -6.17 -10.10
N ALA A 33 7.41 -5.79 -9.82
CA ALA A 33 8.15 -6.27 -8.69
C ALA A 33 7.30 -5.91 -7.47
N ALA A 34 6.60 -6.89 -6.93
CA ALA A 34 5.98 -6.80 -5.64
C ALA A 34 7.12 -6.54 -4.64
N LEU A 35 7.33 -5.27 -4.29
CA LEU A 35 8.29 -4.92 -3.26
C LEU A 35 7.88 -5.70 -2.00
N PRO A 36 8.78 -6.51 -1.42
CA PRO A 36 8.51 -7.14 -0.14
C PRO A 36 8.31 -6.01 0.89
N CYS A 37 7.15 -5.97 1.56
CA CYS A 37 6.95 -5.07 2.70
C CYS A 37 8.07 -5.44 3.72
N PRO A 38 9.06 -4.57 4.03
CA PRO A 38 10.23 -4.94 4.80
C PRO A 38 9.86 -5.34 6.24
N GLN A 39 10.07 -6.62 6.56
CA GLN A 39 9.83 -7.19 7.89
C GLN A 39 10.98 -6.85 8.85
N LYS A 40 11.06 -5.62 9.36
CA LYS A 40 11.67 -5.28 10.68
C LYS A 40 11.64 -3.79 11.05
N ALA A 41 10.57 -3.06 10.74
CA ALA A 41 10.38 -1.77 11.40
C ALA A 41 10.08 -2.02 12.90
N LYS A 42 10.99 -1.61 13.80
CA LYS A 42 10.72 -1.59 15.25
C LYS A 42 10.07 -0.29 15.71
N ASP A 43 10.04 0.71 14.84
CA ASP A 43 9.50 2.04 15.13
C ASP A 43 8.01 2.10 14.78
N VAL A 44 7.20 2.64 15.69
CA VAL A 44 5.74 2.70 15.58
C VAL A 44 5.29 3.50 14.34
N PRO A 45 5.76 4.74 14.10
CA PRO A 45 5.51 5.47 12.86
C PRO A 45 5.80 4.66 11.59
N ALA A 46 6.95 3.97 11.53
CA ALA A 46 7.32 3.18 10.37
C ALA A 46 6.37 1.97 10.16
N LEU A 47 5.98 1.30 11.25
CA LEU A 47 4.98 0.22 11.20
C LEU A 47 3.62 0.71 10.71
N LEU A 48 3.15 1.87 11.18
CA LEU A 48 1.87 2.46 10.75
C LEU A 48 1.87 2.79 9.26
N ARG A 49 2.98 3.32 8.73
CA ARG A 49 3.13 3.56 7.29
C ARG A 49 3.12 2.28 6.48
N GLU A 50 3.83 1.25 6.93
CA GLU A 50 3.85 -0.01 6.20
C GLU A 50 2.48 -0.67 6.20
N ILE A 51 1.74 -0.60 7.33
CA ILE A 51 0.35 -1.05 7.41
C ILE A 51 -0.52 -0.29 6.40
N GLU A 52 -0.47 1.05 6.39
CA GLU A 52 -1.26 1.86 5.47
C GLU A 52 -0.98 1.49 4.00
N LYS A 53 0.29 1.42 3.63
CA LYS A 53 0.73 1.02 2.30
C LYS A 53 0.20 -0.37 1.93
N CYS A 54 0.47 -1.39 2.75
CA CYS A 54 0.06 -2.76 2.40
C CYS A 54 -1.49 -2.86 2.38
N VAL A 55 -2.25 -2.09 3.18
CA VAL A 55 -3.74 -2.04 3.12
C VAL A 55 -4.24 -1.34 1.87
N ARG A 56 -3.66 -0.20 1.48
CA ARG A 56 -4.02 0.50 0.24
C ARG A 56 -3.77 -0.33 -1.01
N GLU A 57 -2.70 -1.11 -1.01
CA GLU A 57 -2.41 -2.04 -2.11
C GLU A 57 -3.45 -3.16 -2.24
N ILE A 58 -4.17 -3.50 -1.17
CA ILE A 58 -5.32 -4.41 -1.25
C ILE A 58 -6.55 -3.69 -1.88
N GLY A 59 -6.62 -2.36 -1.76
CA GLY A 59 -7.69 -1.53 -2.32
C GLY A 59 -8.99 -1.58 -1.50
N GLY A 60 -9.90 -0.64 -1.77
CA GLY A 60 -11.26 -0.59 -1.21
C GLY A 60 -12.27 -1.38 -2.05
N TYR A 61 -13.53 -1.41 -1.62
CA TYR A 61 -14.61 -1.97 -2.45
C TYR A 61 -15.08 -0.95 -3.51
N PRO A 62 -15.64 -1.40 -4.64
CA PRO A 62 -16.12 -0.48 -5.68
C PRO A 62 -17.16 0.51 -5.13
N GLY A 63 -16.95 1.80 -5.39
CA GLY A 63 -17.85 2.87 -4.96
C GLY A 63 -17.57 3.46 -3.57
N GLU A 64 -16.58 2.94 -2.83
CA GLU A 64 -16.14 3.55 -1.56
C GLU A 64 -15.14 4.69 -1.81
N ASP A 65 -15.26 5.78 -1.06
CA ASP A 65 -14.30 6.90 -1.00
C ASP A 65 -13.21 6.70 0.08
N PHE A 66 -13.16 5.50 0.66
CA PHE A 66 -12.22 5.07 1.69
C PHE A 66 -11.76 3.64 1.41
N VAL A 67 -10.70 3.20 2.09
CA VAL A 67 -10.25 1.81 2.10
C VAL A 67 -10.57 1.19 3.46
N ARG A 68 -11.42 0.16 3.50
CA ARG A 68 -11.70 -0.61 4.71
C ARG A 68 -11.35 -2.07 4.51
N ARG A 69 -10.55 -2.63 5.41
CA ARG A 69 -10.18 -4.05 5.42
C ARG A 69 -10.24 -4.64 6.82
N GLU A 70 -10.51 -5.93 6.86
CA GLU A 70 -10.73 -6.69 8.09
C GLU A 70 -9.74 -7.85 8.13
N PHE A 71 -9.16 -8.05 9.31
CA PHE A 71 -8.11 -9.00 9.58
C PHE A 71 -8.35 -9.66 10.93
N PHE A 72 -7.60 -10.73 11.17
CA PHE A 72 -7.64 -11.43 12.44
C PHE A 72 -6.22 -11.76 12.88
N LEU A 73 -5.96 -11.67 14.18
CA LEU A 73 -4.70 -12.08 14.78
C LEU A 73 -4.84 -13.48 15.37
N GLY A 74 -3.84 -14.32 15.12
CA GLY A 74 -3.79 -15.71 15.59
C GLY A 74 -2.98 -16.58 14.64
N GLU A 75 -2.67 -17.79 15.07
CA GLU A 75 -2.01 -18.79 14.23
C GLU A 75 -3.03 -19.63 13.47
N GLY A 76 -2.66 -20.08 12.27
CA GLY A 76 -3.47 -20.94 11.43
C GLY A 76 -4.43 -20.20 10.49
N ASP A 77 -4.85 -20.89 9.44
CA ASP A 77 -5.80 -20.37 8.45
C ASP A 77 -7.24 -20.37 8.98
N ASP A 78 -7.57 -21.38 9.80
CA ASP A 78 -8.87 -21.54 10.46
C ASP A 78 -9.10 -20.52 11.59
N ASP A 79 -10.32 -19.97 11.65
CA ASP A 79 -10.75 -18.94 12.59
C ASP A 79 -10.83 -19.43 14.04
N THR A 80 -10.76 -20.75 14.26
CA THR A 80 -10.83 -21.41 15.57
C THR A 80 -9.85 -20.83 16.60
N TYR A 81 -8.63 -20.46 16.20
CA TYR A 81 -7.60 -19.97 17.14
C TYR A 81 -7.38 -18.46 17.11
N LYS A 82 -8.17 -17.72 16.34
CA LYS A 82 -8.02 -16.27 16.20
C LYS A 82 -8.54 -15.56 17.44
N THR A 83 -7.69 -14.75 18.07
CA THR A 83 -7.97 -14.12 19.39
C THR A 83 -8.37 -12.67 19.27
N HIS A 84 -8.01 -12.02 18.17
CA HIS A 84 -8.37 -10.63 17.92
C HIS A 84 -8.96 -10.47 16.53
N TYR A 85 -9.97 -9.62 16.46
CA TYR A 85 -10.43 -9.01 15.22
C TYR A 85 -9.76 -7.66 15.06
N VAL A 86 -9.32 -7.34 13.84
CA VAL A 86 -8.69 -6.07 13.49
C VAL A 86 -9.37 -5.47 12.27
N GLY A 87 -10.04 -4.34 12.46
CA GLY A 87 -10.58 -3.53 11.36
C GLY A 87 -9.66 -2.33 11.10
N ILE A 88 -9.30 -2.10 9.84
CA ILE A 88 -8.52 -0.94 9.42
C ILE A 88 -9.33 -0.13 8.42
N LEU A 89 -9.50 1.16 8.71
CA LEU A 89 -10.13 2.15 7.86
C LEU A 89 -9.12 3.24 7.52
N ILE A 90 -8.97 3.54 6.23
CA ILE A 90 -8.10 4.60 5.72
C ILE A 90 -8.95 5.52 4.88
N LYS A 91 -8.96 6.81 5.23
CA LYS A 91 -9.66 7.85 4.47
C LYS A 91 -8.71 9.00 4.21
N ASP A 92 -8.71 9.50 2.99
CA ASP A 92 -7.98 10.72 2.64
C ASP A 92 -8.74 11.94 3.12
N ASP A 93 -8.06 12.84 3.83
CA ASP A 93 -8.57 14.14 4.24
C ASP A 93 -7.63 15.28 3.80
N ALA A 94 -7.98 16.53 4.11
CA ALA A 94 -7.22 17.70 3.68
C ALA A 94 -5.80 17.78 4.29
N GLU A 95 -5.58 17.15 5.44
CA GLU A 95 -4.29 17.11 6.15
C GLU A 95 -3.48 15.84 5.80
N GLY A 96 -4.08 14.93 5.03
CA GLY A 96 -3.47 13.70 4.52
C GLY A 96 -4.30 12.46 4.83
N PRO A 97 -3.73 11.26 4.62
CA PRO A 97 -4.38 10.03 5.02
C PRO A 97 -4.61 9.95 6.53
N ARG A 98 -5.86 9.70 6.92
CA ARG A 98 -6.24 9.33 8.28
C ARG A 98 -6.54 7.84 8.33
N MET A 99 -5.80 7.13 9.19
CA MET A 99 -5.99 5.69 9.41
C MET A 99 -6.52 5.44 10.82
N THR A 100 -7.58 4.63 10.91
CA THR A 100 -8.16 4.15 12.16
C THR A 100 -8.05 2.63 12.20
N ILE A 101 -7.37 2.13 13.24
CA ILE A 101 -7.24 0.71 13.53
C ILE A 101 -8.12 0.41 14.74
N LEU A 102 -9.13 -0.44 14.54
CA LEU A 102 -10.00 -0.95 15.59
C LEU A 102 -9.58 -2.39 15.90
N ILE A 103 -9.24 -2.66 17.15
CA ILE A 103 -8.79 -3.97 17.61
C ILE A 103 -9.77 -4.43 18.68
N THR A 104 -10.37 -5.60 18.46
CA THR A 104 -11.40 -6.17 19.34
C THR A 104 -10.95 -7.53 19.81
N TRP A 105 -10.94 -7.73 21.13
CA TRP A 105 -10.68 -9.04 21.71
C TRP A 105 -11.88 -9.97 21.48
N LEU A 106 -11.61 -11.20 21.09
CA LEU A 106 -12.63 -12.22 20.84
C LEU A 106 -12.60 -13.23 21.98
N GLU A 107 -13.57 -13.13 22.88
CA GLU A 107 -13.69 -14.03 24.03
C GLU A 107 -14.62 -15.20 23.70
N PRO A 108 -14.20 -16.46 23.90
CA PRO A 108 -15.06 -17.61 23.68
C PRO A 108 -16.23 -17.64 24.68
N SER A 109 -17.41 -18.00 24.20
CA SER A 109 -18.59 -18.22 25.04
C SER A 109 -18.37 -19.37 26.02
N ARG A 110 -18.85 -19.20 27.25
CA ARG A 110 -18.84 -20.29 28.25
C ARG A 110 -19.72 -21.46 27.86
N GLU A 111 -20.82 -21.21 27.16
CA GLU A 111 -21.79 -22.24 26.74
C GLU A 111 -21.32 -23.01 25.51
N ASN A 112 -20.62 -22.32 24.60
CA ASN A 112 -20.07 -22.92 23.39
C ASN A 112 -18.76 -22.23 23.00
N PRO A 113 -17.59 -22.80 23.32
CA PRO A 113 -16.29 -22.18 23.05
C PRO A 113 -16.00 -21.93 21.56
N ARG A 114 -16.77 -22.51 20.63
CA ARG A 114 -16.67 -22.23 19.20
C ARG A 114 -17.29 -20.89 18.81
N VAL A 115 -18.18 -20.34 19.63
CA VAL A 115 -18.76 -19.01 19.44
C VAL A 115 -17.91 -18.01 20.22
N LYS A 116 -17.42 -16.97 19.54
CA LYS A 116 -16.63 -15.89 20.16
C LYS A 116 -17.42 -14.59 20.14
N TYR A 117 -17.36 -13.84 21.24
CA TYR A 117 -17.98 -12.54 21.39
C TYR A 117 -16.95 -11.43 21.41
N ALA A 118 -17.27 -10.32 20.74
CA ALA A 118 -16.48 -9.11 20.77
C ALA A 118 -16.48 -8.51 22.18
N ARG A 119 -15.28 -8.23 22.70
CA ARG A 119 -15.04 -7.57 23.99
C ARG A 119 -14.02 -6.47 23.83
N ASP A 120 -14.24 -5.40 24.59
CA ASP A 120 -13.29 -4.31 24.81
C ASP A 120 -12.63 -3.79 23.53
N PRO A 121 -13.41 -3.23 22.58
CA PRO A 121 -12.84 -2.64 21.38
C PRO A 121 -11.93 -1.48 21.77
N LYS A 122 -10.69 -1.53 21.30
CA LYS A 122 -9.68 -0.49 21.46
C LYS A 122 -9.32 0.09 20.11
N THR A 123 -9.02 1.39 20.10
CA THR A 123 -8.82 2.14 18.85
C THR A 123 -7.46 2.82 18.83
N ILE A 124 -6.84 2.84 17.66
CA ILE A 124 -5.67 3.63 17.33
C ILE A 124 -6.05 4.53 16.14
N VAL A 125 -5.95 5.83 16.32
CA VAL A 125 -6.19 6.84 15.29
C VAL A 125 -4.85 7.50 14.97
N CYS A 126 -4.45 7.46 13.71
CA CYS A 126 -3.21 8.04 13.24
C CYS A 126 -3.43 8.88 11.99
N ARG A 127 -2.55 9.87 11.84
CA ARG A 127 -2.40 10.69 10.63
C ARG A 127 -1.08 10.33 9.99
N LEU A 128 -1.10 10.28 8.66
CA LEU A 128 0.03 9.83 7.87
C LEU A 128 0.35 10.88 6.79
N PRO A 129 0.67 12.13 7.17
CA PRO A 129 1.17 13.11 6.20
C PRO A 129 2.45 12.60 5.54
N ALA A 130 2.83 13.18 4.40
CA ALA A 130 3.91 12.66 3.55
C ALA A 130 5.28 12.53 4.25
N ASP A 131 5.52 13.33 5.28
CA ASP A 131 6.79 13.48 6.01
C ASP A 131 6.89 12.60 7.27
N LYS A 132 5.82 12.46 8.06
CA LYS A 132 5.84 11.61 9.27
C LYS A 132 4.52 10.88 9.51
N ALA A 133 4.57 9.73 10.16
CA ALA A 133 3.37 9.09 10.72
C ALA A 133 3.23 9.47 12.20
N GLU A 134 2.04 9.89 12.61
CA GLU A 134 1.75 10.33 13.97
C GLU A 134 0.51 9.64 14.53
N VAL A 135 0.59 9.24 15.81
CA VAL A 135 -0.55 8.73 16.56
C VAL A 135 -1.27 9.92 17.15
N VAL A 136 -2.51 10.15 16.71
CA VAL A 136 -3.37 11.25 17.19
C VAL A 136 -4.07 10.85 18.49
N ARG A 137 -4.54 9.60 18.55
CA ARG A 137 -5.22 9.03 19.72
C ARG A 137 -4.99 7.53 19.75
N SER A 138 -4.76 6.97 20.94
CA SER A 138 -4.60 5.53 21.12
C SER A 138 -5.13 5.12 22.48
N ASP A 139 -5.86 4.01 22.53
CA ASP A 139 -6.23 3.33 23.78
C ASP A 139 -5.11 2.38 24.28
N TYR A 140 -3.99 2.33 23.55
CA TYR A 140 -2.79 1.55 23.84
C TYR A 140 -1.63 2.44 24.25
N SER A 141 -0.79 1.94 25.16
CA SER A 141 0.47 2.58 25.49
C SER A 141 1.50 2.42 24.36
N GLN A 142 2.56 3.23 24.38
CA GLN A 142 3.63 3.14 23.37
C GLN A 142 4.25 1.74 23.30
N SER A 143 4.52 1.11 24.45
CA SER A 143 5.07 -0.25 24.53
C SER A 143 4.10 -1.30 23.98
N ASP A 144 2.80 -1.11 24.18
CA ASP A 144 1.79 -2.01 23.61
C ASP A 144 1.78 -1.89 22.08
N LEU A 145 1.89 -0.67 21.53
CA LEU A 145 1.95 -0.44 20.09
C LEU A 145 3.17 -1.10 19.45
N GLU A 146 4.34 -1.00 20.08
CA GLU A 146 5.59 -1.64 19.62
C GLU A 146 5.47 -3.18 19.54
N THR A 147 4.62 -3.77 20.38
CA THR A 147 4.39 -5.21 20.42
C THR A 147 3.27 -5.64 19.46
N LEU A 148 2.19 -4.84 19.38
CA LEU A 148 0.96 -5.19 18.67
C LEU A 148 1.02 -4.91 17.17
N LEU A 149 1.59 -3.77 16.77
CA LEU A 149 1.63 -3.36 15.35
C LEU A 149 2.41 -4.34 14.44
N PRO A 150 3.51 -4.99 14.89
CA PRO A 150 4.14 -6.05 14.10
C PRO A 150 3.19 -7.21 13.78
N ASP A 151 2.34 -7.63 14.72
CA ASP A 151 1.37 -8.70 14.51
C ASP A 151 0.24 -8.25 13.56
N VAL A 152 -0.22 -7.01 13.69
CA VAL A 152 -1.19 -6.40 12.76
C VAL A 152 -0.61 -6.35 11.35
N LEU A 153 0.63 -5.87 11.19
CA LEU A 153 1.30 -5.81 9.89
C LEU A 153 1.43 -7.21 9.27
N ARG A 154 1.81 -8.22 10.06
CA ARG A 154 1.86 -9.61 9.59
C ARG A 154 0.50 -10.07 9.05
N ALA A 155 -0.58 -9.87 9.80
CA ALA A 155 -1.93 -10.25 9.37
C ALA A 155 -2.37 -9.54 8.08
N VAL A 156 -2.02 -8.26 7.91
CA VAL A 156 -2.29 -7.50 6.68
C VAL A 156 -1.53 -8.09 5.49
N VAL A 157 -0.23 -8.38 5.66
CA VAL A 157 0.62 -8.95 4.62
C VAL A 157 0.13 -10.35 4.23
N ASP A 158 -0.25 -11.17 5.19
CA ASP A 158 -0.77 -12.52 4.94
C ASP A 158 -2.07 -12.45 4.12
N LYS A 159 -3.01 -11.59 4.51
CA LYS A 159 -4.26 -11.37 3.76
C LYS A 159 -3.98 -10.87 2.33
N LYS A 160 -3.08 -9.91 2.18
CA LYS A 160 -2.65 -9.42 0.86
C LYS A 160 -2.09 -10.53 -0.02
N ASN A 161 -1.29 -11.45 0.56
CA ASN A 161 -0.72 -12.58 -0.17
C ASN A 161 -1.78 -13.61 -0.55
N LEU A 162 -2.81 -13.81 0.29
CA LEU A 162 -3.95 -14.69 -0.03
C LEU A 162 -4.77 -14.17 -1.20
N LEU A 163 -4.97 -12.84 -1.29
CA LEU A 163 -5.78 -12.21 -2.36
C LEU A 163 -5.06 -12.10 -3.71
N LYS A 164 -3.76 -12.40 -3.76
CA LYS A 164 -2.97 -12.44 -5.00
C LYS A 164 -3.01 -13.79 -5.72
N LYS A 165 -3.52 -14.83 -5.07
CA LYS A 165 -3.73 -16.15 -5.66
C LYS A 165 -5.05 -16.17 -6.42
#